data_AF-A0A536HHU4-F1
#
_entry.id   AF-A0A536HHU4-F1
#
_cell.length_a   1.000
_cell.length_b   1.000
_cell.length_c   1.000
_cell.angle_alpha   90.00
_cell.angle_beta   90.00
_cell.angle_gamma   90.00
#
_symmetry.space_group_name_H-M   'P 1'
#
loop_
_entity.id
_entity.type
_entity.pdbx_description
1 polymer ?
#
loop_
_entity_poly.entity_id
_entity_poly.type
_entity_poly.pdbx_seq_one_letter_code
_entity_poly.pdbx_strand_id
1 'polypeptide(L)'
;MKLGALMLALMGTVLTIGPTGNGRLPGILLALAAAVIYSGYILVGSRLMPHASAIGASTIVISAAAVVYIGIVAVRGPVFPSTLSGWGAVVAIALISTVLPIVTFFAGLERVGPSKASTLSTLEPVVSVGLAILVLGEALNPFQILGGGLILAAVLVCSLI
;
A
#
# COMPACT_ATOMS: atom_id res chain seq x y z
N MET A 1 22.83 -2.58 11.16
CA MET A 1 21.68 -3.50 11.30
C MET A 1 20.49 -3.12 10.40
N LYS A 2 20.02 -1.87 10.38
CA LYS A 2 18.96 -1.40 9.44
C LYS A 2 19.26 -1.66 7.95
N LEU A 3 20.52 -1.55 7.55
CA LEU A 3 20.96 -1.89 6.18
C LEU A 3 20.76 -3.38 5.84
N GLY A 4 20.90 -4.28 6.82
CA GLY A 4 20.67 -5.72 6.63
C GLY A 4 19.19 -6.04 6.42
N ALA A 5 18.30 -5.40 7.19
CA ALA A 5 16.85 -5.50 6.97
C ALA A 5 16.46 -4.98 5.58
N LEU A 6 17.05 -3.86 5.13
CA LEU A 6 16.82 -3.35 3.78
C LEU A 6 17.25 -4.35 2.70
N MET A 7 18.43 -4.95 2.82
CA MET A 7 18.90 -5.95 1.86
C MET A 7 18.00 -7.19 1.83
N LEU A 8 17.52 -7.65 2.99
CA LEU A 8 16.58 -8.77 3.09
C LEU A 8 15.25 -8.46 2.40
N ALA A 9 14.69 -7.26 2.63
CA ALA A 9 13.45 -6.83 1.98
C ALA A 9 13.60 -6.72 0.46
N LEU A 10 14.71 -6.18 -0.03
CA LEU A 10 15.01 -6.08 -1.46
C LEU A 10 15.15 -7.46 -2.10
N MET A 11 15.89 -8.37 -1.46
CA MET A 11 16.07 -9.74 -1.94
C MET A 11 14.74 -10.50 -1.95
N GLY A 12 13.93 -10.35 -0.91
CA GLY A 12 12.59 -10.91 -0.86
C GLY A 12 11.70 -10.41 -1.99
N THR A 13 11.74 -9.11 -2.28
CA THR A 13 10.98 -8.49 -3.38
C THR A 13 11.39 -9.05 -4.75
N VAL A 14 12.70 -9.24 -4.98
CA VAL A 14 13.22 -9.86 -6.21
C VAL A 14 12.70 -11.29 -6.36
N LEU A 15 12.69 -12.07 -5.27
CA LEU A 15 12.19 -13.44 -5.29
C LEU A 15 10.67 -13.53 -5.51
N THR A 16 9.88 -12.59 -4.97
CA THR A 16 8.43 -12.56 -5.19
C THR A 16 8.04 -12.21 -6.62
N ILE A 17 8.82 -11.32 -7.26
CA ILE A 17 8.60 -10.95 -8.68
C ILE A 17 9.07 -12.09 -9.60
N GLY A 18 10.10 -12.83 -9.20
CA GLY A 18 10.75 -13.84 -10.03
C GLY A 18 11.57 -13.22 -11.17
N PRO A 19 12.28 -14.04 -11.98
CA PRO A 19 13.09 -13.57 -13.09
C PRO A 19 12.20 -13.09 -14.25
N THR A 20 11.65 -11.89 -14.13
CA THR A 20 10.91 -11.22 -15.20
C THR A 20 11.83 -10.17 -15.85
N GLY A 21 12.50 -10.55 -16.95
CA GLY A 21 13.46 -9.69 -17.67
C GLY A 21 12.85 -8.51 -18.43
N ASN A 22 11.58 -8.15 -18.17
CA ASN A 22 10.78 -7.24 -19.00
C ASN A 22 10.45 -5.90 -18.32
N GLY A 23 11.21 -5.49 -17.29
CA GLY A 23 11.01 -4.21 -16.61
C GLY A 23 11.20 -3.03 -17.57
N ARG A 24 10.15 -2.23 -17.79
CA ARG A 24 10.23 -1.02 -18.63
C ARG A 24 10.68 0.18 -17.81
N LEU A 25 11.68 0.91 -18.28
CA LEU A 25 12.25 2.08 -17.59
C LEU A 25 11.19 3.10 -17.10
N PRO A 26 10.15 3.47 -17.87
CA PRO A 26 9.12 4.39 -17.37
C PRO A 26 8.38 3.86 -16.13
N GLY A 27 8.10 2.56 -16.06
CA GLY A 27 7.45 1.94 -14.90
C GLY A 27 8.35 1.95 -13.67
N ILE A 28 9.66 1.71 -13.86
CA ILE A 28 10.66 1.77 -12.78
C ILE A 28 10.74 3.19 -12.21
N LEU A 29 10.83 4.21 -13.07
CA LEU A 29 10.87 5.62 -12.63
C LEU A 29 9.59 6.02 -11.90
N LEU A 30 8.41 5.58 -12.38
CA LEU A 30 7.14 5.83 -11.71
C LEU A 30 7.05 5.13 -10.34
N ALA A 31 7.53 3.88 -10.23
CA ALA A 31 7.56 3.16 -8.96
C ALA A 31 8.48 3.84 -7.93
N LEU A 32 9.66 4.30 -8.35
CA LEU A 32 10.57 5.05 -7.49
C LEU A 32 9.97 6.40 -7.06
N ALA A 33 9.36 7.13 -7.99
CA ALA A 33 8.66 8.38 -7.68
C ALA A 33 7.51 8.14 -6.69
N ALA A 34 6.72 7.08 -6.89
CA ALA A 34 5.66 6.70 -5.97
C ALA A 34 6.20 6.37 -4.57
N ALA A 35 7.31 5.65 -4.45
CA ALA A 35 7.93 5.33 -3.17
C ALA A 35 8.38 6.60 -2.41
N VAL A 36 8.98 7.57 -3.12
CA VAL A 36 9.39 8.86 -2.53
C VAL A 36 8.18 9.68 -2.09
N ILE A 37 7.16 9.81 -2.96
CA ILE A 37 5.92 10.54 -2.66
C ILE A 37 5.21 9.90 -1.47
N TYR A 38 5.07 8.58 -1.44
CA TYR A 38 4.40 7.86 -0.38
C TYR A 38 5.13 7.99 0.96
N SER A 39 6.46 7.89 0.95
CA SER A 39 7.29 8.13 2.14
C SER A 39 7.12 9.55 2.67
N GLY A 40 7.13 10.56 1.78
CA GLY A 40 6.88 11.95 2.12
C GLY A 40 5.48 12.16 2.70
N TYR A 41 4.47 11.56 2.09
CA TYR A 41 3.08 11.58 2.56
C TYR A 41 2.95 11.04 4.00
N ILE A 42 3.55 9.88 4.31
CA ILE A 42 3.50 9.31 5.67
C ILE A 42 4.26 10.21 6.67
N LEU A 43 5.43 10.73 6.30
CA LEU A 43 6.24 11.60 7.17
C LEU A 43 5.56 12.95 7.45
N VAL A 44 4.94 13.56 6.44
CA VAL A 44 4.20 14.82 6.60
C VAL A 44 2.89 14.56 7.33
N GLY A 45 2.15 13.52 6.95
CA GLY A 45 0.89 13.13 7.59
C GLY A 45 1.05 12.87 9.09
N SER A 46 2.10 12.15 9.48
CA SER A 46 2.41 11.90 10.90
C SER A 46 2.77 13.16 11.69
N ARG A 47 3.31 14.21 11.05
CA ARG A 47 3.57 15.52 11.69
C ARG A 47 2.34 16.41 11.79
N LEU A 48 1.38 16.27 10.87
CA LEU A 48 0.15 17.06 10.83
C LEU A 48 -0.98 16.44 11.65
N MET A 49 -0.94 15.13 11.89
CA MET A 49 -1.92 14.41 12.71
C MET A 49 -2.20 15.00 14.10
N PRO A 50 -1.22 15.55 14.85
CA PRO A 50 -1.51 16.21 16.13
C PRO A 50 -2.44 17.43 16.02
N HIS A 51 -2.69 17.94 14.81
CA HIS A 51 -3.49 19.15 14.55
C HIS A 51 -4.67 18.87 13.63
N ALA A 52 -4.91 17.59 13.27
CA ALA A 52 -5.95 17.19 12.32
C ALA A 52 -6.67 15.93 12.84
N SER A 53 -7.99 15.91 12.75
CA SER A 53 -8.76 14.69 13.04
C SER A 53 -8.55 13.64 11.95
N ALA A 54 -8.65 12.37 12.30
CA ALA A 54 -8.54 11.28 11.31
C ALA A 54 -9.48 11.45 10.11
N ILE A 55 -10.72 11.90 10.35
CA ILE A 55 -11.71 12.18 9.29
C ILE A 55 -11.22 13.32 8.39
N GLY A 56 -10.75 14.44 8.97
CA GLY A 56 -10.26 15.58 8.20
C GLY A 56 -9.07 15.22 7.32
N ALA A 57 -8.08 14.49 7.86
CA ALA A 57 -6.94 14.00 7.10
C ALA A 57 -7.37 13.07 5.95
N SER A 58 -8.29 12.15 6.23
CA SER A 58 -8.82 11.20 5.24
C SER A 58 -9.57 11.92 4.12
N THR A 59 -10.41 12.91 4.45
CA THR A 59 -11.13 13.72 3.48
C THR A 59 -10.16 14.45 2.55
N ILE A 60 -9.13 15.09 3.08
CA ILE A 60 -8.14 15.80 2.24
C ILE A 60 -7.45 14.83 1.27
N VAL A 61 -6.98 13.68 1.76
CA VAL A 61 -6.29 12.68 0.92
C VAL A 61 -7.21 12.14 -0.17
N ILE A 62 -8.43 11.75 0.19
CA ILE A 62 -9.41 11.18 -0.75
C ILE A 62 -9.85 12.23 -1.77
N SER A 63 -10.10 13.49 -1.35
CA SER A 63 -10.45 14.58 -2.24
C SER A 63 -9.30 14.94 -3.19
N ALA A 64 -8.05 14.97 -2.71
CA ALA A 64 -6.89 15.20 -3.56
C ALA A 64 -6.75 14.10 -4.62
N ALA A 65 -6.91 12.83 -4.23
CA ALA A 65 -6.91 11.71 -5.17
C ALA A 65 -8.06 11.82 -6.19
N ALA A 66 -9.26 12.21 -5.75
CA ALA A 66 -10.41 12.42 -6.63
C ALA A 66 -10.14 13.51 -7.68
N VAL A 67 -9.55 14.65 -7.29
CA VAL A 67 -9.17 15.72 -8.23
C VAL A 67 -8.18 15.21 -9.27
N VAL A 68 -7.15 14.46 -8.86
CA VAL A 68 -6.17 13.87 -9.77
C VAL A 68 -6.85 12.91 -10.76
N TYR A 69 -7.70 12.00 -10.27
CA TYR A 69 -8.39 11.04 -11.12
C TYR A 69 -9.41 11.69 -12.06
N ILE A 70 -10.13 12.73 -11.61
CA ILE A 70 -11.03 13.53 -12.46
C ILE A 70 -10.23 14.20 -13.58
N GLY A 71 -9.05 14.77 -13.28
CA GLY A 71 -8.17 15.35 -14.29
C GLY A 71 -7.71 14.33 -15.33
N ILE A 72 -7.33 13.12 -14.88
CA ILE A 72 -6.97 12.02 -15.79
C ILE A 72 -8.15 11.61 -16.68
N VAL A 73 -9.35 11.47 -16.10
CA VAL A 73 -10.58 11.14 -16.83
C VAL A 73 -10.96 12.24 -17.82
N ALA A 74 -10.77 13.51 -17.47
CA ALA A 74 -11.03 14.63 -18.38
C ALA A 74 -10.14 14.61 -19.63
N VAL A 75 -8.89 14.13 -19.50
CA VAL A 75 -7.94 14.02 -20.62
C VAL A 75 -8.12 12.73 -21.43
N ARG A 76 -8.37 11.60 -20.76
CA ARG A 76 -8.43 10.27 -21.41
C ARG A 76 -9.83 9.82 -21.80
N GLY A 77 -10.86 10.50 -21.30
CA GLY A 77 -12.25 10.08 -21.40
C GLY A 77 -12.65 9.10 -20.28
N PRO A 78 -13.92 9.11 -19.84
CA PRO A 78 -14.41 8.17 -18.84
C PRO A 78 -14.64 6.78 -19.44
N VAL A 79 -14.27 5.75 -18.68
CA VAL A 79 -14.60 4.35 -18.98
C VAL A 79 -15.46 3.83 -17.85
N PHE A 80 -16.74 3.61 -18.14
CA PHE A 80 -17.70 3.11 -17.15
C PHE A 80 -17.86 1.59 -17.24
N PRO A 81 -18.08 0.89 -16.11
CA PRO A 81 -18.44 -0.51 -16.14
C PRO A 81 -19.74 -0.74 -16.91
N SER A 82 -19.78 -1.77 -17.75
CA SER A 82 -20.97 -2.16 -18.53
C SER A 82 -21.91 -3.09 -17.76
N THR A 83 -21.47 -3.65 -16.63
CA THR A 83 -22.21 -4.65 -15.87
C THR A 83 -22.52 -4.17 -14.44
N LEU A 84 -23.61 -4.70 -13.88
CA LEU A 84 -23.98 -4.43 -12.48
C LEU A 84 -22.91 -4.95 -11.50
N SER A 85 -22.27 -6.07 -11.82
CA SER A 85 -21.14 -6.59 -11.04
C SER A 85 -19.93 -5.65 -11.06
N GLY A 86 -19.66 -5.00 -12.19
CA GLY A 86 -18.61 -4.00 -12.31
C GLY A 86 -18.88 -2.76 -11.46
N TRP A 87 -20.13 -2.28 -11.42
CA TRP A 87 -20.53 -1.22 -10.48
C TRP A 87 -20.41 -1.66 -9.02
N GLY A 88 -20.78 -2.90 -8.71
CA GLY A 88 -20.56 -3.49 -7.38
C GLY A 88 -19.07 -3.47 -6.99
N ALA A 89 -18.17 -3.83 -7.91
CA ALA A 89 -16.73 -3.77 -7.68
C ALA A 89 -16.23 -2.33 -7.48
N VAL A 90 -16.74 -1.35 -8.22
CA VAL A 90 -16.40 0.07 -8.03
C VAL A 90 -16.78 0.54 -6.63
N VAL A 91 -18.00 0.23 -6.18
CA VAL A 91 -18.46 0.59 -4.83
C VAL A 91 -17.64 -0.12 -3.75
N ALA A 92 -17.31 -1.40 -3.96
CA ALA A 92 -16.45 -2.15 -3.05
C ALA A 92 -15.06 -1.52 -2.94
N ILE A 93 -14.42 -1.16 -4.06
CA ILE A 93 -13.11 -0.50 -4.06
C ILE A 93 -13.18 0.86 -3.35
N ALA A 94 -14.22 1.65 -3.63
CA ALA A 94 -14.39 2.96 -3.02
C ALA A 94 -14.57 2.88 -1.50
N LEU A 95 -15.43 1.99 -1.01
CA LEU A 95 -15.76 1.93 0.41
C LEU A 95 -14.80 1.02 1.20
N ILE A 96 -14.56 -0.19 0.72
CA ILE A 96 -13.82 -1.24 1.44
C ILE A 96 -12.31 -1.12 1.23
N SER A 97 -11.87 -0.74 0.03
CA SER A 97 -10.44 -0.64 -0.28
C SER A 97 -9.86 0.77 -0.18
N THR A 98 -10.72 1.81 -0.05
CA THR A 98 -10.27 3.21 0.00
C THR A 98 -10.72 3.93 1.26
N VAL A 99 -12.03 4.18 1.43
CA VAL A 99 -12.54 4.98 2.56
C VAL A 99 -12.25 4.30 3.89
N LEU A 100 -12.64 3.03 4.05
CA LEU A 100 -12.49 2.31 5.31
C LEU A 100 -11.02 2.16 5.74
N PRO A 101 -10.07 1.71 4.88
CA PRO A 101 -8.67 1.56 5.29
C PRO A 101 -8.00 2.90 5.60
N ILE A 102 -8.25 3.96 4.82
CA ILE A 102 -7.62 5.27 5.05
C ILE A 102 -8.11 5.88 6.36
N VAL A 103 -9.43 5.87 6.61
CA VAL A 103 -10.01 6.42 7.85
C VAL A 103 -9.52 5.63 9.07
N THR A 104 -9.53 4.29 9.00
CA THR A 104 -9.08 3.46 10.12
C THR A 104 -7.57 3.57 10.36
N PHE A 105 -6.77 3.72 9.31
CA PHE A 105 -5.33 3.97 9.42
C PHE A 105 -5.06 5.29 10.15
N PHE A 106 -5.69 6.39 9.72
CA PHE A 106 -5.53 7.68 10.39
C PHE A 106 -6.10 7.69 11.80
N ALA A 107 -7.22 6.99 12.06
CA ALA A 107 -7.76 6.85 13.41
C ALA A 107 -6.82 6.03 14.32
N GLY A 108 -6.17 4.99 13.79
CA GLY A 108 -5.12 4.26 14.49
C GLY A 108 -3.93 5.17 14.79
N LEU A 109 -3.48 5.93 13.79
CA LEU A 109 -2.38 6.88 13.90
C LEU A 109 -2.63 7.94 14.99
N GLU A 110 -3.86 8.49 15.05
CA GLU A 110 -4.31 9.43 16.08
C GLU A 110 -4.31 8.81 17.49
N ARG A 111 -4.72 7.55 17.63
CA ARG A 111 -4.87 6.87 18.93
C ARG A 111 -3.57 6.32 19.51
N VAL A 112 -2.71 5.72 18.69
CA VAL A 112 -1.50 5.00 19.16
C VAL A 112 -0.19 5.68 18.76
N GLY A 113 -0.26 6.72 17.93
CA GLY A 113 0.89 7.47 17.44
C GLY A 113 1.65 6.77 16.31
N PRO A 114 2.53 7.50 15.59
CA PRO A 114 3.22 7.02 14.38
C PRO A 114 4.08 5.77 14.58
N SER A 115 4.78 5.66 15.71
CA SER A 115 5.65 4.52 15.96
C SER A 115 4.87 3.21 16.09
N LYS A 116 3.80 3.18 16.92
CA LYS A 116 2.98 1.97 17.09
C LYS A 116 2.18 1.64 15.83
N ALA A 117 1.64 2.66 15.15
CA ALA A 117 0.96 2.48 13.88
C ALA A 117 1.90 1.88 12.81
N SER A 118 3.13 2.40 12.70
CA SER A 118 4.14 1.85 11.81
C SER A 118 4.50 0.41 12.15
N THR A 119 4.65 0.06 13.43
CA THR A 119 4.87 -1.32 13.85
C THR A 119 3.68 -2.21 13.52
N LEU A 120 2.44 -1.76 13.67
CA LEU A 120 1.25 -2.54 13.29
C LEU A 120 1.14 -2.73 11.77
N SER A 121 1.46 -1.71 10.97
CA SER A 121 1.48 -1.78 9.51
C SER A 121 2.48 -2.82 8.98
N THR A 122 3.44 -3.25 9.80
CA THR A 122 4.32 -4.36 9.44
C THR A 122 3.62 -5.70 9.24
N LEU A 123 2.38 -5.84 9.74
CA LEU A 123 1.54 -7.01 9.50
C LEU A 123 0.87 -6.99 8.12
N GLU A 124 0.88 -5.85 7.42
CA GLU A 124 0.23 -5.69 6.12
C GLU A 124 0.66 -6.75 5.08
N PRO A 125 1.95 -7.11 4.93
CA PRO A 125 2.35 -8.16 4.00
C PRO A 125 1.81 -9.54 4.40
N VAL A 126 1.74 -9.85 5.69
CA VAL A 126 1.19 -11.14 6.20
C VAL A 126 -0.28 -11.24 5.84
N VAL A 127 -1.06 -10.19 6.14
CA VAL A 127 -2.50 -10.15 5.86
C VAL A 127 -2.76 -10.17 4.36
N SER A 128 -1.99 -9.42 3.57
CA SER A 128 -2.13 -9.37 2.11
C SER A 128 -1.89 -10.75 1.47
N VAL A 129 -0.82 -11.44 1.85
CA VAL A 129 -0.53 -12.79 1.35
C VAL A 129 -1.61 -13.79 1.81
N GLY A 130 -2.06 -13.70 3.07
CA GLY A 130 -3.15 -14.53 3.57
C GLY A 130 -4.44 -14.35 2.78
N LEU A 131 -4.82 -13.10 2.48
CA LEU A 131 -6.00 -12.80 1.67
C LEU A 131 -5.82 -13.24 0.21
N ALA A 132 -4.62 -13.12 -0.37
CA ALA A 132 -4.34 -13.63 -1.72
C ALA A 132 -4.60 -15.14 -1.83
N ILE A 133 -4.14 -15.92 -0.85
CA ILE A 133 -4.38 -17.37 -0.82
C ILE A 133 -5.85 -17.68 -0.54
N LEU A 134 -6.45 -17.07 0.49
CA LEU A 134 -7.77 -17.45 0.99
C LEU A 134 -8.93 -16.91 0.15
N VAL A 135 -8.81 -15.68 -0.34
CA VAL A 135 -9.90 -14.98 -1.06
C VAL A 135 -9.72 -15.10 -2.56
N LEU A 136 -8.50 -14.93 -3.07
CA LEU A 136 -8.23 -15.01 -4.52
C LEU A 136 -7.86 -16.43 -4.98
N GLY A 137 -7.59 -17.35 -4.05
CA GLY A 137 -7.20 -18.72 -4.40
C GLY A 137 -5.83 -18.81 -5.07
N GLU A 138 -4.95 -17.82 -4.85
CA GLU A 138 -3.64 -17.79 -5.51
C GLU A 138 -2.73 -18.91 -4.98
N ALA A 139 -2.24 -19.74 -5.90
CA ALA A 139 -1.21 -20.73 -5.61
C ALA A 139 0.16 -20.07 -5.60
N LEU A 140 0.78 -19.96 -4.43
CA LEU A 140 2.12 -19.39 -4.30
C LEU A 140 3.19 -20.39 -4.71
N ASN A 141 4.06 -19.98 -5.62
CA ASN A 141 5.28 -20.73 -5.95
C ASN A 141 6.26 -20.69 -4.76
N PRO A 142 7.06 -21.75 -4.52
CA PRO A 142 8.21 -21.73 -3.60
C PRO A 142 9.03 -20.43 -3.56
N PHE A 143 9.30 -19.79 -4.71
CA PHE A 143 10.04 -18.51 -4.75
C PHE A 143 9.26 -17.34 -4.13
N GLN A 144 7.94 -17.30 -4.32
CA GLN A 144 7.08 -16.28 -3.71
C GLN A 144 6.93 -16.50 -2.20
N ILE A 145 6.86 -17.76 -1.76
CA ILE A 145 6.84 -18.11 -0.33
C ILE A 145 8.16 -17.69 0.32
N LEU A 146 9.30 -18.03 -0.29
CA LEU A 146 10.61 -17.64 0.23
C LEU A 146 10.79 -16.11 0.23
N GLY A 147 10.40 -15.45 -0.86
CA GLY A 147 10.48 -14.00 -0.98
C GLY A 147 9.62 -13.27 0.04
N GLY A 148 8.36 -13.71 0.21
CA GLY A 148 7.46 -13.21 1.25
C GLY A 148 8.03 -13.44 2.65
N GLY A 149 8.58 -14.62 2.92
CA GLY A 149 9.26 -14.94 4.18
C GLY A 149 10.44 -14.01 4.48
N LEU A 150 11.27 -13.68 3.48
CA LEU A 150 12.36 -12.72 3.65
C LEU A 150 11.88 -11.30 3.93
N ILE A 151 10.80 -10.86 3.27
CA ILE A 151 10.19 -9.54 3.55
C ILE A 151 9.69 -9.49 4.99
N LEU A 152 8.98 -10.53 5.44
CA LEU A 152 8.50 -10.61 6.82
C LEU A 152 9.64 -10.64 7.85
N ALA A 153 10.71 -11.38 7.56
CA ALA A 153 11.90 -11.42 8.41
C ALA A 153 12.59 -10.04 8.48
N ALA A 154 12.76 -9.36 7.34
CA ALA A 154 13.32 -8.01 7.28
C ALA A 154 12.54 -7.03 8.16
N VAL A 155 11.23 -7.11 8.05
CA VAL A 155 10.27 -6.30 8.78
C VAL A 155 10.34 -6.56 10.29
N LEU A 156 10.37 -7.83 10.73
CA LEU A 156 10.54 -8.19 12.14
C LEU A 156 11.87 -7.68 12.70
N VAL A 157 12.97 -7.88 11.98
CA VAL A 157 14.29 -7.38 12.37
C VAL A 157 14.27 -5.86 12.48
N CYS A 158 13.62 -5.15 11.55
CA CYS A 158 13.53 -3.69 11.60
C CYS A 158 12.66 -3.17 12.75
N SER A 159 11.61 -3.92 13.15
CA SER A 159 10.72 -3.54 14.26
C SER A 159 11.32 -3.81 15.64
N LEU A 160 12.29 -4.72 15.76
CA LEU A 160 12.93 -5.11 17.03
C LEU A 160 14.16 -4.25 17.39
N ILE A 161 14.61 -3.37 16.48
CA ILE A 161 15.80 -2.52 16.63
C ILE A 161 15.40 -1.06 16.73
#